data_AF-A0A9E4NS47-F1
#
_entry.id   AF-A0A9E4NS47-F1
#
_cell.length_a   1.000
_cell.length_b   1.000
_cell.length_c   1.000
_cell.angle_alpha   90.00
_cell.angle_beta   90.00
_cell.angle_gamma   90.00
#
_symmetry.space_group_name_H-M   'P 1'
#
loop_
_entity.id
_entity.type
_entity.pdbx_description
1 polymer ?
#
loop_
_entity_poly.entity_id
_entity_poly.type
_entity_poly.pdbx_seq_one_letter_code
_entity_poly.pdbx_strand_id
1 'polypeptide(L)'
;MSVCKSLKGYTRKHERLADIFSLLAVALLFGTLYIVLAYHTPIVSWLKKDAVIHVPIAIALLLFDIFIIYMCLNIGAARFADEDESCFHTFKGRRAGSGSIGVMFNNWLHHMEQVGKKHR
;
A
#
# COMPACT_ATOMS: atom_id res chain seq x y z
N MET A 1 -1.56 -23.75 4.99
CA MET A 1 -0.51 -24.40 4.17
C MET A 1 -0.98 -24.80 2.76
N SER A 2 -2.14 -25.45 2.57
CA SER A 2 -2.65 -25.83 1.23
C SER A 2 -3.13 -24.66 0.36
N VAL A 3 -3.69 -23.61 0.98
CA VAL A 3 -4.29 -22.46 0.27
C VAL A 3 -3.23 -21.64 -0.48
N CYS A 4 -2.05 -21.42 0.12
CA CYS A 4 -0.94 -20.71 -0.55
C CYS A 4 -0.36 -21.49 -1.73
N LYS A 5 -0.30 -22.83 -1.66
CA LYS A 5 0.16 -23.66 -2.78
C LYS A 5 -0.84 -23.64 -3.94
N SER A 6 -2.14 -23.68 -3.66
CA SER A 6 -3.19 -23.52 -4.68
C SER A 6 -3.21 -22.11 -5.30
N LEU A 7 -3.05 -21.05 -4.49
CA LEU A 7 -2.97 -19.68 -5.01
C LEU A 7 -1.74 -19.47 -5.88
N LYS A 8 -0.56 -19.96 -5.45
CA LYS A 8 0.70 -19.83 -6.20
C LYS A 8 0.67 -20.60 -7.54
N GLY A 9 0.00 -21.76 -7.59
CA GLY A 9 -0.22 -22.51 -8.83
C GLY A 9 -1.15 -21.78 -9.81
N TYR A 10 -2.14 -21.05 -9.30
CA TYR A 10 -3.11 -20.32 -10.12
C TYR A 10 -2.57 -18.98 -10.65
N THR A 11 -1.83 -18.24 -9.81
CA THR A 11 -1.23 -16.94 -10.19
C THR A 11 -0.07 -17.08 -11.19
N ARG A 12 0.72 -18.16 -11.10
CA ARG A 12 1.81 -18.43 -12.05
C ARG A 12 1.33 -18.80 -13.45
N LYS A 13 0.10 -19.31 -13.59
CA LYS A 13 -0.52 -19.66 -14.89
C LYS A 13 -1.19 -18.46 -15.57
N HIS A 14 -1.38 -17.36 -14.83
CA HIS A 14 -2.07 -16.16 -15.30
C HIS A 14 -1.33 -14.89 -14.84
N GLU A 15 -0.18 -14.58 -15.48
CA GLU A 15 0.58 -13.34 -15.24
C GLU A 15 -0.28 -12.07 -15.30
N ARG A 16 -1.30 -12.07 -16.17
CA ARG A 16 -2.26 -10.97 -16.32
C ARG A 16 -3.07 -10.69 -15.06
N LEU A 17 -3.38 -11.71 -14.25
CA LEU A 17 -4.15 -11.51 -13.02
C LEU A 17 -3.31 -10.78 -11.95
N ALA A 18 -2.03 -11.11 -11.82
CA ALA A 18 -1.14 -10.44 -10.87
C ALA A 18 -0.95 -8.95 -11.19
N ASP A 19 -0.83 -8.61 -12.48
CA ASP A 19 -0.77 -7.21 -12.92
C ASP A 19 -2.13 -6.49 -12.73
N ILE A 20 -3.26 -7.15 -12.98
CA ILE A 20 -4.60 -6.59 -12.70
C ILE A 20 -4.76 -6.28 -11.22
N PHE A 21 -4.36 -7.17 -10.31
CA PHE A 21 -4.43 -6.89 -8.86
C PHE A 21 -3.53 -5.74 -8.44
N SER A 22 -2.32 -5.63 -9.01
CA SER A 22 -1.44 -4.49 -8.74
C SER A 22 -2.04 -3.18 -9.27
N LEU A 23 -2.63 -3.18 -10.47
CA LEU A 23 -3.32 -2.01 -11.03
C LEU A 23 -4.58 -1.65 -10.22
N LEU A 24 -5.32 -2.65 -9.74
CA LEU A 24 -6.49 -2.47 -8.90
C LEU A 24 -6.13 -1.84 -7.55
N ALA A 25 -5.00 -2.23 -6.95
CA ALA A 25 -4.49 -1.61 -5.73
C ALA A 25 -4.19 -0.12 -5.93
N VAL A 26 -3.56 0.23 -7.05
CA VAL A 26 -3.27 1.62 -7.41
C VAL A 26 -4.56 2.39 -7.69
N ALA A 27 -5.50 1.80 -8.44
CA ALA A 27 -6.78 2.40 -8.74
C ALA A 27 -7.62 2.64 -7.47
N LEU A 28 -7.60 1.70 -6.51
CA LEU A 28 -8.23 1.86 -5.20
C LEU A 28 -7.62 3.03 -4.43
N LEU A 29 -6.29 3.09 -4.31
CA LEU A 29 -5.59 4.18 -3.62
C LEU A 29 -5.92 5.55 -4.22
N PHE A 30 -5.82 5.70 -5.54
CA PHE A 30 -6.14 6.97 -6.18
C PHE A 30 -7.64 7.28 -6.18
N GLY A 31 -8.48 6.25 -6.28
CA GLY A 31 -9.93 6.38 -6.19
C GLY A 31 -10.39 6.85 -4.82
N THR A 32 -9.84 6.29 -3.74
CA THR A 32 -10.18 6.71 -2.38
C THR A 32 -9.69 8.13 -2.09
N LEU A 33 -8.47 8.48 -2.52
CA LEU A 33 -7.99 9.87 -2.44
C LEU A 33 -8.88 10.84 -3.22
N TYR A 34 -9.26 10.49 -4.45
CA TYR A 34 -10.14 11.31 -5.28
C TYR A 34 -11.51 11.52 -4.62
N ILE A 35 -12.13 10.45 -4.12
CA ILE A 35 -13.44 10.52 -3.45
C ILE A 35 -13.34 11.43 -2.22
N VAL A 36 -12.32 11.26 -1.38
CA VAL A 36 -12.14 12.09 -0.18
C VAL A 36 -11.98 13.57 -0.55
N LEU A 37 -11.22 13.90 -1.58
CA LEU A 37 -11.04 15.29 -2.03
C LEU A 37 -12.32 15.86 -2.65
N ALA A 38 -12.95 15.12 -3.56
CA ALA A 38 -14.14 15.54 -4.28
C ALA A 38 -15.36 15.71 -3.35
N TYR A 39 -15.46 14.87 -2.32
CA TYR A 39 -16.61 14.82 -1.41
C TYR A 39 -16.25 15.21 0.03
N HIS A 40 -15.16 15.95 0.26
CA HIS A 40 -14.75 16.31 1.62
C HIS A 40 -15.86 17.03 2.42
N THR A 41 -16.60 17.96 1.80
CA THR A 41 -17.68 18.71 2.46
C THR A 41 -18.82 17.82 2.96
N PRO A 42 -19.44 16.96 2.13
CA PRO A 42 -20.48 16.04 2.61
C PRO A 42 -19.95 14.95 3.54
N ILE A 43 -18.69 14.51 3.39
CA ILE A 43 -18.08 13.54 4.31
C ILE A 43 -17.94 14.15 5.70
N VAL A 44 -17.43 15.38 5.80
CA VAL A 44 -17.27 16.08 7.08
C VAL A 44 -18.61 16.42 7.70
N SER A 45 -19.61 16.81 6.91
CA SER A 45 -20.95 17.07 7.45
C SER A 45 -21.63 15.80 7.96
N TRP A 46 -21.43 14.67 7.27
CA TRP A 46 -21.88 13.36 7.75
C TRP A 46 -21.18 12.94 9.05
N LEU A 47 -19.85 13.09 9.12
CA LEU A 47 -19.08 12.79 10.33
C LEU A 47 -19.55 13.60 11.55
N LYS A 48 -19.86 14.89 11.34
CA LYS A 48 -20.31 15.80 12.41
C LYS A 48 -21.71 15.48 12.94
N LYS A 49 -22.55 14.78 12.16
CA LYS A 49 -23.93 14.48 12.55
C LYS A 49 -23.99 13.57 13.78
N ASP A 50 -23.15 12.53 13.80
CA ASP A 50 -23.03 11.57 14.90
C ASP A 50 -21.59 11.10 15.03
N ALA A 51 -20.72 11.97 15.56
CA ALA A 51 -19.28 11.73 15.60
C ALA A 51 -18.88 10.44 16.34
N VAL A 52 -19.63 10.07 17.38
CA VAL A 52 -19.35 8.86 18.18
C VAL A 52 -19.49 7.57 17.36
N ILE A 53 -20.39 7.55 16.38
CA ILE A 53 -20.66 6.35 15.56
C ILE A 53 -19.96 6.47 14.20
N HIS A 54 -20.04 7.63 13.54
CA HIS A 54 -19.51 7.83 12.20
C HIS A 54 -17.98 7.86 12.14
N VAL A 55 -17.29 8.36 13.18
CA VAL A 55 -15.81 8.37 13.21
C VAL A 55 -15.24 6.95 13.28
N PRO A 56 -15.69 6.06 14.19
CA PRO A 56 -15.25 4.66 14.19
C PRO A 56 -15.53 3.93 12.87
N ILE A 57 -16.70 4.18 12.26
CA ILE A 57 -17.05 3.58 10.96
C ILE A 57 -16.08 4.07 9.87
N ALA A 58 -15.80 5.37 9.82
CA ALA A 58 -14.85 5.92 8.85
C ALA A 58 -13.44 5.35 9.03
N ILE A 59 -12.98 5.21 10.28
CA ILE A 59 -11.69 4.57 10.59
C ILE A 59 -11.70 3.09 10.15
N ALA A 60 -12.76 2.34 10.44
CA ALA A 60 -12.88 0.95 10.04
C ALA A 60 -12.87 0.79 8.51
N LEU A 61 -13.55 1.67 7.77
CA LEU A 61 -13.52 1.70 6.31
C LEU A 61 -12.11 2.01 5.76
N LEU A 62 -11.39 2.96 6.36
CA LEU A 62 -10.02 3.27 5.96
C LEU A 62 -9.07 2.09 6.22
N LEU A 63 -9.19 1.44 7.39
CA LEU A 63 -8.38 0.25 7.70
C LEU A 63 -8.69 -0.90 6.73
N PHE A 64 -9.97 -1.08 6.37
CA PHE A 64 -10.39 -2.08 5.41
C PHE A 64 -9.85 -1.79 4.00
N ASP A 65 -9.88 -0.53 3.56
CA ASP A 65 -9.29 -0.11 2.28
C ASP A 65 -7.79 -0.40 2.24
N ILE A 66 -7.05 0.00 3.28
CA ILE A 66 -5.61 -0.29 3.41
C ILE A 66 -5.35 -1.80 3.39
N PHE A 67 -6.18 -2.58 4.08
CA PHE A 67 -6.08 -4.05 4.10
C PHE A 67 -6.29 -4.65 2.70
N ILE A 68 -7.27 -4.17 1.93
CA ILE A 68 -7.50 -4.62 0.56
C ILE A 68 -6.32 -4.25 -0.35
N ILE A 69 -5.83 -3.01 -0.26
CA ILE A 69 -4.66 -2.55 -1.03
C ILE A 69 -3.46 -3.45 -0.71
N TYR A 70 -3.20 -3.70 0.58
CA TYR A 70 -2.13 -4.59 1.01
C TYR A 70 -2.29 -6.01 0.45
N MET A 71 -3.49 -6.58 0.50
CA MET A 71 -3.76 -7.92 -0.06
C MET A 71 -3.52 -7.96 -1.58
N CYS A 72 -4.03 -6.97 -2.31
CA CYS A 72 -3.85 -6.88 -3.76
C CYS A 72 -2.38 -6.76 -4.15
N LEU A 73 -1.61 -5.94 -3.41
CA LEU A 73 -0.17 -5.80 -3.61
C LEU A 73 0.59 -7.09 -3.29
N ASN A 74 0.22 -7.83 -2.24
CA ASN A 74 0.82 -9.12 -1.93
C ASN A 74 0.55 -10.17 -2.99
N ILE A 75 -0.68 -10.23 -3.52
CA ILE A 75 -1.04 -11.13 -4.62
C ILE A 75 -0.24 -10.79 -5.89
N GLY A 76 -0.11 -9.50 -6.20
CA GLY A 76 0.73 -9.03 -7.31
C GLY A 76 2.22 -9.32 -7.11
N ALA A 77 2.72 -9.21 -5.88
CA ALA A 77 4.14 -9.43 -5.53
C ALA A 77 4.52 -10.91 -5.43
N ALA A 78 3.57 -11.82 -5.22
CA ALA A 78 3.81 -13.26 -5.15
C ALA A 78 4.52 -13.83 -6.40
N ARG A 79 4.48 -13.10 -7.52
CA ARG A 79 5.22 -13.43 -8.76
C ARG A 79 6.74 -13.36 -8.64
N PHE A 80 7.27 -12.56 -7.71
CA PHE A 80 8.71 -12.33 -7.52
C PHE A 80 9.31 -13.13 -6.36
N ALA A 81 8.50 -13.95 -5.68
CA ALA A 81 8.99 -14.80 -4.60
C ALA A 81 9.59 -16.09 -5.19
N ASP A 82 10.90 -16.03 -5.48
CA ASP A 82 11.73 -17.22 -5.70
C ASP A 82 11.65 -18.12 -4.48
N GLU A 83 11.43 -19.41 -4.74
CA GLU A 83 11.44 -20.66 -3.93
C GLU A 83 11.17 -20.68 -2.40
N ASP A 84 11.19 -19.56 -1.68
CA ASP A 84 10.94 -19.51 -0.25
C ASP A 84 9.43 -19.59 0.05
N GLU A 85 9.07 -20.62 0.83
CA GLU A 85 7.71 -21.04 1.20
C GLU A 85 7.00 -20.09 2.19
N SER A 86 7.56 -18.90 2.46
CA SER A 86 7.00 -17.97 3.44
C SER A 86 6.02 -16.99 2.77
N CYS A 87 4.77 -17.43 2.62
CA CYS A 87 3.64 -16.53 2.38
C CYS A 87 3.57 -15.48 3.50
N PHE A 88 3.40 -14.20 3.15
CA PHE A 88 3.25 -13.04 4.07
C PHE A 88 4.53 -12.40 4.65
N HIS A 89 5.67 -12.46 3.97
CA HIS A 89 6.73 -11.49 4.29
C HIS A 89 6.44 -10.13 3.66
N THR A 90 6.61 -9.07 4.46
CA THR A 90 6.78 -7.71 3.95
C THR A 90 7.95 -7.69 2.97
N PHE A 91 7.64 -7.40 1.71
CA PHE A 91 8.56 -7.10 0.60
C PHE A 91 10.05 -7.28 0.89
N LYS A 92 10.67 -8.30 0.27
CA LYS A 92 12.09 -8.19 -0.09
C LYS A 92 12.14 -7.23 -1.29
N GLY A 93 12.05 -5.94 -1.00
CA GLY A 93 12.27 -4.91 -2.01
C GLY A 93 13.59 -5.20 -2.70
N ARG A 94 13.67 -4.93 -4.01
CA ARG A 94 14.91 -4.89 -4.81
C ARG A 94 15.81 -3.73 -4.34
N ARG A 95 16.15 -3.74 -3.05
CA ARG A 95 17.07 -2.88 -2.33
C ARG A 95 17.85 -3.82 -1.43
N ALA A 96 18.82 -4.52 -2.02
CA ALA A 96 19.94 -5.04 -1.26
C ALA A 96 20.58 -3.82 -0.56
N GLY A 97 20.36 -3.71 0.74
CA GLY A 97 20.76 -2.55 1.53
C GLY A 97 19.78 -2.28 2.66
N SER A 98 19.75 -3.19 3.63
CA SER A 98 19.22 -2.93 4.96
C SER A 98 20.07 -1.82 5.61
N GLY A 99 19.77 -0.56 5.30
CA GLY A 99 20.26 0.58 6.03
C GLY A 99 19.19 1.01 7.01
N SER A 100 19.51 0.96 8.30
CA SER A 100 18.74 1.54 9.41
C SER A 100 17.96 2.81 8.99
N ILE A 101 16.74 2.99 9.52
CA ILE A 101 15.91 4.20 9.33
C ILE A 101 16.73 5.49 9.55
N GLY A 102 17.71 5.45 10.47
CA GLY A 102 18.64 6.56 10.70
C GLY A 102 19.53 6.92 9.51
N VAL A 103 19.95 5.93 8.72
CA VAL A 103 20.77 6.15 7.50
C VAL A 103 19.92 6.75 6.38
N MET A 104 18.66 6.33 6.24
CA MET A 104 17.73 6.93 5.29
C MET A 104 17.42 8.39 5.64
N PHE A 105 17.19 8.68 6.92
CA PHE A 105 16.92 10.04 7.38
C PHE A 105 18.15 10.93 7.18
N ASN A 106 19.34 10.44 7.50
CA ASN A 106 20.58 11.19 7.33
C ASN A 106 20.87 11.49 5.84
N ASN A 107 20.64 10.52 4.95
CA ASN A 107 20.76 10.73 3.50
C ASN A 107 19.73 11.72 2.96
N TRP A 108 18.49 11.69 3.46
CA TRP A 108 17.46 12.66 3.08
C TRP A 108 17.80 14.07 3.58
N LEU A 109 18.31 14.19 4.81
CA LEU A 109 18.72 15.45 5.40
C LEU A 109 19.90 16.07 4.63
N HIS A 110 20.89 15.25 4.25
CA HIS A 110 21.98 15.66 3.38
C HIS A 110 21.51 16.12 1.99
N HIS A 111 20.49 15.45 1.44
CA HIS A 111 19.91 15.84 0.16
C HIS A 111 19.18 17.20 0.25
N MET A 112 18.39 17.42 1.31
CA MET A 112 17.71 18.69 1.55
C MET A 112 18.70 19.84 1.77
N GLU A 113 19.83 19.59 2.43
CA GLU A 113 20.89 20.58 2.62
C GLU A 113 21.56 20.98 1.29
N GLN A 114 21.76 20.03 0.37
CA GLN A 114 22.30 20.32 -0.97
C GLN A 114 21.30 21.08 -1.85
N VAL A 115 20.00 20.78 -1.75
CA VAL A 115 18.96 21.50 -2.49
C VAL A 115 18.84 22.95 -1.99
N GLY A 116 18.95 23.17 -0.67
CA GLY A 116 18.95 24.51 -0.07
C GLY A 116 20.14 25.38 -0.50
N LYS A 117 21.32 24.78 -0.70
CA LYS A 117 22.51 25.51 -1.19
C LYS A 117 22.44 25.89 -2.67
N LYS A 118 21.58 25.24 -3.47
CA LYS A 118 21.42 25.54 -4.90
C LYS A 118 20.47 26.72 -5.18
N HIS A 119 19.74 27.17 -4.17
CA HIS A 119 18.76 28.26 -4.25
C HIS A 119 19.20 29.54 -3.53
N ARG A 120 20.46 29.64 -3.07
CA ARG A 120 21.03 30.86 -2.48
C ARG A 120 22.16 31.39 -3.34
#